data_AF-A0A7V8NC95-F1
#
_entry.id   AF-A0A7V8NC95-F1
#
_cell.length_a   1.000
_cell.length_b   1.000
_cell.length_c   1.000
_cell.angle_alpha   90.00
_cell.angle_beta   90.00
_cell.angle_gamma   90.00
#
_symmetry.space_group_name_H-M   'P 1'
#
loop_
_entity.id
_entity.type
_entity.pdbx_description
1 polymer ?
#
loop_
_entity_poly.entity_id
_entity_poly.type
_entity_poly.pdbx_seq_one_letter_code
_entity_poly.pdbx_strand_id
1 'polypeptide(L)'
;MTPDRAVELIGPCSTDDATVGVLLGGLRRSLAREAINDELYDDLEAAIGEFANPAPEEIGPLADRLRAATTGLVGVVPHLVRPYPVEEMQRLIVLSAEHPRPEDASGHVVRFATAMLSLLDLMGDDAL
;
A
#
# COMPACT_ATOMS: atom_id res chain seq x y z
N MET A 1 -13.37 13.65 -45.20
CA MET A 1 -13.21 14.01 -43.78
C MET A 1 -14.17 13.13 -42.99
N THR A 2 -13.71 11.97 -42.55
CA THR A 2 -14.52 10.90 -41.94
C THR A 2 -14.19 10.82 -40.44
N PRO A 3 -15.07 11.27 -39.54
CA PRO A 3 -14.87 11.13 -38.11
C PRO A 3 -15.58 9.87 -37.63
N ASP A 4 -15.09 8.66 -37.94
CA ASP A 4 -15.83 7.44 -37.55
C ASP A 4 -14.95 6.18 -37.52
N ARG A 5 -13.88 6.18 -36.72
CA ARG A 5 -13.06 4.97 -36.48
C ARG A 5 -12.60 4.81 -35.02
N ALA A 6 -12.92 5.76 -34.14
CA ALA A 6 -12.54 5.68 -32.72
C ALA A 6 -13.64 5.10 -31.82
N VAL A 7 -14.87 4.96 -32.32
CA VAL A 7 -16.02 4.45 -31.54
C VAL A 7 -16.14 2.92 -31.61
N GLU A 8 -15.43 2.26 -32.53
CA GLU A 8 -15.49 0.81 -32.75
C GLU A 8 -14.72 -0.05 -31.72
N LEU A 9 -14.01 0.56 -30.76
CA LEU A 9 -13.27 -0.18 -29.72
C LEU A 9 -14.05 -0.35 -28.40
N ILE A 10 -15.28 0.17 -28.31
CA ILE A 10 -16.15 -0.10 -27.16
C ILE A 10 -17.03 -1.31 -27.52
N GLY A 11 -16.39 -2.48 -27.58
CA GLY A 11 -17.13 -3.74 -27.60
C GLY A 11 -17.99 -3.86 -26.34
N PRO A 12 -19.15 -4.55 -26.39
CA PRO A 12 -20.02 -4.68 -25.23
C PRO A 12 -19.24 -5.29 -24.08
N CYS A 13 -19.02 -4.53 -23.01
CA CYS A 13 -18.57 -5.09 -21.75
C CYS A 13 -19.57 -6.18 -21.38
N SER A 14 -19.11 -7.42 -21.24
CA SER A 14 -19.95 -8.53 -20.79
C SER A 14 -20.67 -8.09 -19.52
N THR A 15 -21.98 -7.95 -19.59
CA THR A 15 -22.86 -7.50 -18.49
C THR A 15 -23.15 -8.63 -17.50
N ASP A 16 -22.38 -9.72 -17.55
CA ASP A 16 -22.43 -10.75 -16.54
C ASP A 16 -21.71 -10.24 -15.29
N ASP A 17 -22.49 -9.65 -14.39
CA ASP A 17 -22.04 -9.03 -13.13
C ASP A 17 -21.17 -9.98 -12.30
N ALA A 18 -21.44 -11.30 -12.39
CA ALA A 18 -20.62 -12.34 -11.79
C ALA A 18 -19.21 -12.42 -12.40
N THR A 19 -19.10 -12.48 -13.73
CA THR A 19 -17.80 -12.49 -14.43
C THR A 19 -17.01 -11.20 -14.19
N VAL A 20 -17.69 -10.04 -14.20
CA VAL A 20 -17.06 -8.74 -13.90
C VAL A 20 -16.57 -8.68 -12.46
N GLY A 21 -17.35 -9.20 -11.51
CA GLY A 21 -16.95 -9.31 -10.11
C GLY A 21 -15.70 -10.17 -9.91
N VAL A 22 -15.60 -11.31 -10.59
CA VAL A 22 -14.42 -12.20 -10.53
C VAL A 22 -13.17 -11.51 -11.10
N LEU A 23 -13.29 -10.83 -12.25
CA LEU A 23 -12.17 -10.11 -12.86
C LEU A 23 -11.71 -8.94 -11.99
N LEU A 24 -12.65 -8.17 -11.44
CA LEU A 24 -12.34 -7.04 -10.55
C LEU A 24 -11.66 -7.52 -9.26
N GLY A 25 -12.14 -8.63 -8.67
CA GLY A 25 -11.51 -9.25 -7.52
C GLY A 25 -10.09 -9.76 -7.82
N GLY A 26 -9.89 -10.38 -8.99
CA GLY A 26 -8.58 -10.81 -9.45
C GLY A 26 -7.59 -9.65 -9.63
N LEU A 27 -8.04 -8.54 -10.24
CA LEU A 27 -7.23 -7.34 -10.43
C LEU A 27 -6.85 -6.70 -9.10
N ARG A 28 -7.80 -6.59 -8.15
CA ARG A 28 -7.53 -6.09 -6.80
C ARG A 28 -6.44 -6.91 -6.11
N ARG A 29 -6.56 -8.24 -6.10
CA ARG A 29 -5.54 -9.13 -5.52
C ARG A 29 -4.19 -8.99 -6.22
N SER A 30 -4.17 -8.83 -7.54
CA SER A 30 -2.92 -8.59 -8.28
C SER A 30 -2.23 -7.29 -7.86
N LEU A 31 -3.00 -6.21 -7.73
CA LEU A 31 -2.50 -4.91 -7.27
C LEU A 31 -2.02 -4.98 -5.81
N ALA A 32 -2.77 -5.69 -4.96
CA ALA A 32 -2.39 -5.93 -3.57
C ALA A 32 -1.03 -6.62 -3.49
N ARG A 33 -0.81 -7.72 -4.23
CA ARG A 33 0.46 -8.47 -4.23
C ARG A 33 1.66 -7.69 -4.76
N GLU A 34 1.42 -6.74 -5.66
CA GLU A 34 2.49 -5.88 -6.18
C GLU A 34 2.94 -4.86 -5.12
N ALA A 35 2.00 -4.28 -4.35
CA ALA A 35 2.29 -3.27 -3.34
C ALA A 35 2.60 -3.85 -1.95
N ILE A 36 2.03 -5.02 -1.62
CA ILE A 36 2.13 -5.73 -0.35
C ILE A 36 2.89 -7.04 -0.65
N ASN A 37 4.21 -6.95 -0.57
CA ASN A 37 5.12 -8.04 -0.92
C ASN A 37 5.90 -8.49 0.33
N ASP A 38 6.66 -9.59 0.20
CA ASP A 38 7.45 -10.14 1.31
C ASP A 38 8.47 -9.13 1.86
N GLU A 39 9.05 -8.27 0.99
CA GLU A 39 9.99 -7.23 1.40
C GLU A 39 9.35 -6.21 2.36
N LEU A 40 8.08 -5.83 2.14
CA LEU A 40 7.35 -4.97 3.07
C LEU A 40 7.18 -5.66 4.43
N TYR A 41 6.88 -6.96 4.45
CA TYR A 41 6.74 -7.68 5.73
C TYR A 41 8.09 -7.84 6.45
N ASP A 42 9.18 -8.09 5.72
CA ASP A 42 10.53 -8.12 6.27
C ASP A 42 10.92 -6.77 6.90
N ASP A 43 10.54 -5.66 6.24
CA ASP A 43 10.78 -4.32 6.76
C ASP A 43 9.95 -4.01 8.02
N LEU A 44 8.69 -4.46 8.05
CA LEU A 44 7.86 -4.34 9.24
C LEU A 44 8.42 -5.18 10.39
N GLU A 45 8.85 -6.40 10.14
CA GLU A 45 9.51 -7.25 11.14
C GLU A 45 10.80 -6.60 11.67
N ALA A 46 11.62 -6.00 10.79
CA ALA A 46 12.82 -5.28 11.20
C ALA A 46 12.51 -4.04 12.06
N ALA A 47 11.37 -3.39 11.83
CA ALA A 47 10.97 -2.17 12.53
C ALA A 47 10.30 -2.44 13.90
N ILE A 48 9.44 -3.47 13.98
CA ILE A 48 8.51 -3.69 15.09
C ILE A 48 8.30 -5.15 15.47
N GLY A 49 9.05 -6.08 14.89
CA GLY A 49 9.08 -7.49 15.27
C GLY A 49 9.51 -7.72 16.72
N GLU A 50 9.34 -8.96 17.19
CA GLU A 50 9.66 -9.36 18.58
C GLU A 50 11.13 -9.05 18.94
N PHE A 51 12.02 -9.15 17.97
CA PHE A 51 13.45 -8.90 18.11
C PHE A 51 13.91 -7.61 17.42
N ALA A 52 12.98 -6.69 17.13
CA ALA A 52 13.31 -5.43 16.45
C ALA A 52 14.26 -4.58 17.32
N ASN A 53 15.50 -4.48 16.85
CA ASN A 53 16.51 -3.56 17.38
C ASN A 53 17.43 -3.13 16.23
N PRO A 54 16.90 -2.39 15.24
CA PRO A 54 17.67 -1.97 14.07
C PRO A 54 18.84 -1.10 14.52
N ALA A 55 20.03 -1.37 13.97
CA ALA A 55 21.20 -0.55 14.25
C ALA A 55 20.98 0.88 13.74
N PRO A 56 21.60 1.92 14.33
CA PRO A 56 21.41 3.30 13.92
C PRO A 56 21.62 3.57 12.42
N GLU A 57 22.55 2.84 11.81
CA GLU A 57 22.85 2.87 10.37
C GLU A 57 21.76 2.23 9.50
N GLU A 58 20.93 1.35 10.04
CA GLU A 58 19.84 0.66 9.34
C GLU A 58 18.52 1.44 9.36
N ILE A 59 18.36 2.35 10.34
CA ILE A 59 17.13 3.14 10.54
C ILE A 59 16.81 4.02 9.33
N GLY A 60 17.81 4.70 8.77
CA GLY A 60 17.63 5.56 7.58
C GLY A 60 17.16 4.77 6.35
N PRO A 61 17.92 3.74 5.93
CA PRO A 61 17.52 2.85 4.84
C PRO A 61 16.15 2.20 5.05
N LEU A 62 15.83 1.79 6.28
CA LEU A 62 14.52 1.21 6.61
C LEU A 62 13.40 2.25 6.42
N ALA A 63 13.58 3.48 6.91
CA ALA A 63 12.63 4.56 6.68
C ALA A 63 12.44 4.87 5.17
N ASP A 64 13.51 4.81 4.37
CA ASP A 64 13.44 5.02 2.92
C ASP A 64 12.59 3.93 2.23
N ARG A 65 12.78 2.66 2.60
CA ARG A 65 11.96 1.56 2.06
C ARG A 65 10.49 1.66 2.49
N LEU A 66 10.24 2.03 3.75
CA LEU A 66 8.89 2.31 4.25
C LEU A 66 8.19 3.46 3.47
N ARG A 67 8.92 4.51 3.08
CA ARG A 67 8.39 5.57 2.19
C ARG A 67 8.09 5.05 0.79
N ALA A 68 8.97 4.21 0.23
CA ALA A 68 8.75 3.61 -1.08
C ALA A 68 7.48 2.75 -1.08
N ALA A 69 7.31 1.90 -0.07
CA ALA A 69 6.11 1.08 0.12
C ALA A 69 4.82 1.93 0.25
N THR A 70 4.90 3.04 0.99
CA THR A 70 3.77 3.98 1.13
C THR A 70 3.27 4.49 -0.23
N THR A 71 4.18 4.75 -1.17
CA THR A 71 3.81 5.21 -2.52
C THR A 71 2.99 4.16 -3.27
N GLY A 72 3.35 2.88 -3.13
CA GLY A 72 2.59 1.75 -3.66
C GLY A 72 1.21 1.65 -3.00
N LEU A 73 1.16 1.72 -1.66
CA LEU A 73 -0.06 1.64 -0.88
C LEU A 73 -1.07 2.73 -1.25
N VAL A 74 -0.62 3.99 -1.43
CA VAL A 74 -1.48 5.10 -1.88
C VAL A 74 -2.19 4.78 -3.20
N GLY A 75 -1.54 4.07 -4.11
CA GLY A 75 -2.12 3.66 -5.39
C GLY A 75 -3.17 2.54 -5.26
N VAL A 76 -3.00 1.61 -4.31
CA VAL A 76 -3.83 0.40 -4.24
C VAL A 76 -4.96 0.47 -3.21
N VAL A 77 -4.77 1.18 -2.09
CA VAL A 77 -5.76 1.27 -0.98
C VAL A 77 -7.16 1.68 -1.45
N PRO A 78 -7.35 2.66 -2.35
CA PRO A 78 -8.69 3.04 -2.84
C PRO A 78 -9.46 1.90 -3.51
N HIS A 79 -8.75 0.86 -3.95
CA HIS A 79 -9.30 -0.30 -4.63
C HIS A 79 -9.49 -1.50 -3.71
N LEU A 80 -8.77 -1.55 -2.58
CA LEU A 80 -8.79 -2.67 -1.63
C LEU A 80 -9.72 -2.42 -0.44
N VAL A 81 -9.74 -1.22 0.13
CA VAL A 81 -10.48 -0.95 1.37
C VAL A 81 -11.74 -0.13 1.10
N ARG A 82 -12.89 -0.59 1.59
CA ARG A 82 -14.15 0.15 1.58
C ARG A 82 -14.84 0.12 2.95
N PRO A 83 -15.26 1.28 3.50
CA PRO A 83 -15.04 2.64 2.99
C PRO A 83 -13.54 3.04 2.99
N TYR A 84 -13.18 4.05 2.18
CA TYR A 84 -11.77 4.47 2.08
C TYR A 84 -11.25 5.00 3.44
N PRO A 85 -10.12 4.48 3.94
CA PRO A 85 -9.60 4.80 5.27
C PRO A 85 -8.84 6.13 5.27
N VAL A 86 -9.58 7.23 5.32
CA VAL A 86 -9.03 8.59 5.19
C VAL A 86 -8.02 8.91 6.29
N GLU A 87 -8.30 8.54 7.54
CA GLU A 87 -7.46 8.90 8.69
C GLU A 87 -6.12 8.17 8.67
N GLU A 88 -6.14 6.88 8.36
CA GLU A 88 -4.97 6.02 8.27
C GLU A 88 -4.08 6.43 7.09
N MET A 89 -4.70 6.72 5.93
CA MET A 89 -3.96 7.22 4.77
C MET A 89 -3.33 8.59 5.01
N GLN A 90 -4.05 9.51 5.66
CA GLN A 90 -3.47 10.81 6.02
C GLN A 90 -2.31 10.65 7.00
N ARG A 91 -2.46 9.80 8.02
CA ARG A 91 -1.38 9.51 8.97
C ARG A 91 -0.15 8.95 8.26
N LEU A 92 -0.35 7.99 7.35
CA LEU A 92 0.73 7.37 6.59
C LEU A 92 1.46 8.38 5.70
N ILE A 93 0.72 9.25 5.00
CA ILE A 93 1.27 10.31 4.15
C ILE A 93 2.09 11.29 4.99
N VAL A 94 1.58 11.72 6.15
CA VAL A 94 2.30 12.63 7.06
C VAL A 94 3.60 12.01 7.54
N LEU A 95 3.58 10.75 7.99
CA LEU A 95 4.79 10.04 8.43
C LEU A 95 5.78 9.86 7.29
N SER A 96 5.32 9.57 6.07
CA SER A 96 6.20 9.42 4.91
C SER A 96 6.94 10.71 4.55
N ALA A 97 6.34 11.88 4.81
CA ALA A 97 6.95 13.17 4.53
C ALA A 97 7.87 13.67 5.67
N GLU A 98 7.79 13.06 6.86
CA GLU A 98 8.58 13.44 8.01
C GLU A 98 10.04 12.98 7.84
N HIS A 99 10.96 13.88 8.18
CA HIS A 99 12.41 13.64 8.18
C HIS A 99 12.92 13.86 9.62
N PRO A 100 12.80 12.84 10.49
CA PRO A 100 13.17 12.97 11.90
C PRO A 100 14.66 13.22 12.05
N ARG A 101 15.04 13.84 13.17
CA ARG A 101 16.45 13.92 13.58
C ARG A 101 16.97 12.52 13.94
N PRO A 102 18.29 12.25 13.88
CA PRO A 102 18.85 10.95 14.20
C PRO A 102 18.45 10.43 15.59
N GLU A 103 18.30 11.34 16.55
CA GLU A 103 17.85 11.06 17.92
C GLU A 103 16.41 10.51 18.02
N ASP A 104 15.54 10.91 17.09
CA ASP A 104 14.12 10.51 17.05
C ASP A 104 13.83 9.45 15.96
N ALA A 105 14.85 9.08 15.16
CA ALA A 105 14.68 8.29 13.95
C ALA A 105 14.14 6.89 14.24
N SER A 106 14.61 6.24 15.31
CA SER A 106 14.10 4.93 15.75
C SER A 106 12.60 5.01 16.11
N GLY A 107 12.22 5.98 16.95
CA GLY A 107 10.82 6.18 17.34
C GLY A 107 9.92 6.58 16.17
N HIS A 108 10.47 7.28 15.17
CA HIS A 108 9.74 7.58 13.93
C HIS A 108 9.50 6.31 13.11
N VAL A 109 10.51 5.46 12.89
CA VAL A 109 10.36 4.20 12.14
C VAL A 109 9.33 3.28 12.79
N VAL A 110 9.35 3.13 14.11
CA VAL A 110 8.35 2.33 14.84
C VAL A 110 6.92 2.87 14.64
N ARG A 111 6.74 4.20 14.73
CA ARG A 111 5.44 4.84 14.48
C ARG A 111 4.98 4.65 13.04
N PHE A 112 5.91 4.71 12.09
CA PHE A 112 5.64 4.55 10.67
C PHE A 112 5.24 3.12 10.33
N ALA A 113 6.01 2.13 10.79
CA ALA A 113 5.69 0.72 10.62
C ALA A 113 4.35 0.35 11.26
N THR A 114 4.08 0.83 12.48
CA THR A 114 2.78 0.63 13.15
C THR A 114 1.61 1.21 12.34
N ALA A 115 1.80 2.39 11.74
CA ALA A 115 0.76 3.00 10.90
C ALA A 115 0.51 2.18 9.62
N MET A 116 1.55 1.61 9.01
CA MET A 116 1.40 0.68 7.89
C MET A 116 0.69 -0.61 8.30
N LEU A 117 1.08 -1.25 9.41
CA LEU A 117 0.36 -2.44 9.88
C LEU A 117 -1.12 -2.14 10.11
N SER A 118 -1.46 -1.02 10.74
CA SER A 118 -2.85 -0.63 10.95
C SER A 118 -3.62 -0.52 9.62
N LEU A 119 -2.98 -0.04 8.57
CA LEU A 119 -3.57 0.05 7.24
C LEU A 119 -3.71 -1.33 6.57
N LEU A 120 -2.71 -2.21 6.73
CA LEU A 120 -2.76 -3.58 6.23
C LEU A 120 -3.84 -4.40 6.94
N ASP A 121 -4.02 -4.22 8.25
CA ASP A 121 -5.09 -4.87 9.03
C ASP A 121 -6.49 -4.49 8.51
N LEU A 122 -6.66 -3.25 8.01
CA LEU A 122 -7.92 -2.81 7.39
C LEU A 122 -8.19 -3.48 6.03
N MET A 123 -7.15 -3.97 5.34
CA MET A 123 -7.30 -4.70 4.08
C MET A 123 -7.72 -6.16 4.31
N GLY A 124 -7.31 -6.76 5.44
CA GLY A 124 -7.67 -8.13 5.78
C GLY A 124 -7.36 -9.13 4.65
N ASP A 125 -8.32 -10.01 4.33
CA ASP A 125 -8.17 -11.03 3.30
C ASP A 125 -8.05 -10.48 1.87
N ASP A 126 -8.42 -9.22 1.61
CA ASP A 126 -8.24 -8.60 0.29
C ASP A 126 -6.75 -8.36 -0.03
N ALA A 127 -5.87 -8.46 0.97
CA ALA A 127 -4.42 -8.44 0.81
C ALA A 127 -3.79 -9.81 0.44
N LEU A 128 -4.54 -10.93 0.48
CA LEU A 128 -4.06 -12.32 0.26
C LEU A 128 -4.54 -12.94 -1.07
#